data_AF-A0A350HZ74-F1
#
_entry.id   AF-A0A350HZ74-F1
#
_cell.length_a   1.000
_cell.length_b   1.000
_cell.length_c   1.000
_cell.angle_alpha   90.00
_cell.angle_beta   90.00
_cell.angle_gamma   90.00
#
_symmetry.space_group_name_H-M   'P 1'
#
loop_
_entity.id
_entity.type
_entity.pdbx_description
1 polymer ?
#
loop_
_entity_poly.entity_id
_entity_poly.type
_entity_poly.pdbx_seq_one_letter_code
_entity_poly.pdbx_strand_id
1 'polypeptide(L)'
;FENDLYLAVEVTDDWVVNDNAEANSEDGPTWEDNSVEVFIDGDNSNFEERNTAGIPEIIDTGGQFVIAANNARRDKEAGDPSFGENADWYAKAEITDNGYVAEFRISLAVIGNPQPGEAIGFSVGVNDDDQSSRRQIMWAGSPHNEATYGNLFIGERTYTAPKTSTPSLDGKIEAMEYEAAIPIVLNQHTGSYHIGVGNDEWEDGDHSLTGWIVHDETSIYVGLVAKDDIISTDSAAMNSEDEQTWLDDSIEIFFDADDSNDPQRNTESKFEGQFVFTPNGARRDNEANNPKWGKDADWFAATSDSEDGYQMEFKFSKAALLGVSQGDRLGFNIALNDDDGDGRKAQLNWAGAPHREFSYGALVLGRELGSGSEDSPEVQLTRSAEGIILQWGGSGSLQTATSVNGPWREVTGAVSGVEISFTGTQAFYRIQ
;
A
#
# COMPACT_ATOMS: atom_id res chain seq x y z
N PHE A 1 8.28 -2.21 15.70
CA PHE A 1 8.25 -2.77 14.35
C PHE A 1 9.47 -3.64 14.21
N GLU A 2 9.32 -4.80 13.56
CA GLU A 2 10.45 -5.69 13.29
C GLU A 2 11.37 -5.03 12.26
N ASN A 3 12.68 -5.25 12.37
CA ASN A 3 13.67 -4.55 11.55
C ASN A 3 14.01 -5.30 10.26
N ASP A 4 13.39 -6.45 10.02
CA ASP A 4 13.76 -7.39 8.97
C ASP A 4 12.51 -7.91 8.23
N LEU A 5 12.67 -8.14 6.94
CA LEU A 5 11.78 -8.95 6.11
C LEU A 5 12.24 -10.42 6.17
N TYR A 6 11.30 -11.33 6.45
CA TYR A 6 11.55 -12.77 6.45
C TYR A 6 10.79 -13.44 5.31
N LEU A 7 11.47 -14.30 4.55
CA LEU A 7 10.89 -15.05 3.45
C LEU A 7 11.35 -16.51 3.53
N ALA A 8 10.46 -17.45 3.23
CA ALA A 8 10.79 -18.84 3.00
C ALA A 8 10.22 -19.30 1.65
N VAL A 9 11.02 -20.03 0.90
CA VAL A 9 10.67 -20.58 -0.42
C VAL A 9 10.92 -22.09 -0.39
N GLU A 10 9.85 -22.87 -0.53
CA GLU A 10 9.94 -24.32 -0.70
C GLU A 10 9.94 -24.64 -2.19
N VAL A 11 11.04 -25.25 -2.66
CA VAL A 11 11.24 -25.63 -4.05
C VAL A 11 11.05 -27.14 -4.18
N THR A 12 10.13 -27.52 -5.07
CA THR A 12 9.96 -28.92 -5.50
C THR A 12 10.70 -29.12 -6.80
N ASP A 13 11.61 -30.09 -6.80
CA ASP A 13 12.54 -30.33 -7.89
C ASP A 13 12.96 -31.80 -7.87
N ASP A 14 12.87 -32.50 -8.99
CA ASP A 14 13.29 -33.90 -9.10
C ASP A 14 14.81 -34.06 -9.31
N TRP A 15 15.52 -32.98 -9.65
CA TRP A 15 16.96 -33.00 -9.82
C TRP A 15 17.68 -31.70 -9.43
N VAL A 16 18.13 -31.64 -8.18
CA VAL A 16 18.97 -30.52 -7.70
C VAL A 16 20.43 -30.65 -8.17
N VAL A 17 20.88 -29.72 -9.01
CA VAL A 17 22.26 -29.58 -9.53
C VAL A 17 22.91 -28.30 -8.99
N ASN A 18 24.18 -28.41 -8.58
CA ASN A 18 24.96 -27.27 -8.10
C ASN A 18 26.42 -27.43 -8.53
N ASP A 19 26.69 -27.31 -9.83
CA ASP A 19 27.99 -27.59 -10.44
C ASP A 19 28.71 -26.36 -10.98
N ASN A 20 28.08 -25.18 -10.93
CA ASN A 20 28.62 -23.93 -11.42
C ASN A 20 29.22 -23.05 -10.30
N ALA A 21 28.49 -22.79 -9.22
CA ALA A 21 29.00 -22.05 -8.05
C ALA A 21 29.53 -23.02 -6.98
N GLU A 22 30.72 -22.75 -6.47
CA GLU A 22 31.32 -23.54 -5.38
C GLU A 22 30.46 -23.45 -4.11
N ALA A 23 30.30 -24.55 -3.38
CA ALA A 23 29.44 -24.59 -2.21
C ALA A 23 29.86 -23.57 -1.14
N ASN A 24 28.90 -22.82 -0.59
CA ASN A 24 29.11 -21.72 0.37
C ASN A 24 29.97 -20.55 -0.16
N SER A 25 30.17 -20.46 -1.48
CA SER A 25 30.90 -19.34 -2.07
C SER A 25 30.08 -18.05 -2.09
N GLU A 26 30.75 -16.97 -2.43
CA GLU A 26 30.21 -15.62 -2.59
C GLU A 26 30.46 -15.19 -4.04
N ASP A 27 29.47 -14.53 -4.63
CA ASP A 27 29.54 -13.92 -5.96
C ASP A 27 29.86 -14.89 -7.11
N GLY A 28 29.66 -16.18 -6.89
CA GLY A 28 29.71 -17.20 -7.93
C GLY A 28 28.57 -17.06 -8.95
N PRO A 29 28.58 -17.86 -10.04
CA PRO A 29 27.51 -17.90 -11.03
C PRO A 29 26.27 -18.64 -10.50
N THR A 30 25.69 -18.15 -9.40
CA THR A 30 24.58 -18.80 -8.69
C THR A 30 23.33 -18.98 -9.53
N TRP A 31 23.09 -18.08 -10.51
CA TRP A 31 21.97 -18.16 -11.45
C TRP A 31 22.07 -19.33 -12.45
N GLU A 32 23.22 -20.02 -12.49
CA GLU A 32 23.41 -21.21 -13.31
C GLU A 32 23.10 -22.51 -12.54
N ASP A 33 22.96 -22.45 -11.22
CA ASP A 33 22.60 -23.57 -10.34
C ASP A 33 21.14 -23.46 -9.86
N ASN A 34 20.60 -24.55 -9.29
CA ASN A 34 19.30 -24.49 -8.60
C ASN A 34 19.40 -23.51 -7.42
N SER A 35 18.70 -22.38 -7.53
CA SER A 35 18.81 -21.27 -6.61
C SER A 35 17.52 -20.48 -6.51
N VAL A 36 17.35 -19.79 -5.39
CA VAL A 36 16.28 -18.82 -5.18
C VAL A 36 16.87 -17.43 -5.19
N GLU A 37 16.23 -16.54 -5.95
CA GLU A 37 16.57 -15.13 -6.08
C GLU A 37 15.41 -14.28 -5.57
N VAL A 38 15.70 -13.32 -4.70
CA VAL A 38 14.74 -12.32 -4.20
C VAL A 38 15.11 -10.98 -4.81
N PHE A 39 14.17 -10.34 -5.47
CA PHE A 39 14.34 -9.03 -6.08
C PHE A 39 13.49 -8.01 -5.34
N ILE A 40 14.10 -6.86 -5.00
CA ILE A 40 13.45 -5.81 -4.21
C ILE A 40 13.71 -4.45 -4.87
N ASP A 41 12.66 -3.65 -5.04
CA ASP A 41 12.67 -2.22 -5.34
C ASP A 41 12.01 -1.52 -4.14
N GLY A 42 12.81 -1.18 -3.13
CA GLY A 42 12.31 -0.82 -1.80
C GLY A 42 11.76 0.59 -1.66
N ASP A 43 12.08 1.50 -2.58
CA ASP A 43 11.42 2.80 -2.70
C ASP A 43 10.31 2.80 -3.75
N ASN A 44 10.07 1.65 -4.40
CA ASN A 44 9.03 1.46 -5.40
C ASN A 44 9.16 2.48 -6.54
N SER A 45 10.40 2.68 -6.98
CA SER A 45 10.78 3.63 -8.01
C SER A 45 10.39 3.15 -9.42
N ASN A 46 10.22 1.84 -9.60
CA ASN A 46 9.77 1.18 -10.83
C ASN A 46 10.65 1.53 -12.03
N PHE A 47 11.98 1.39 -11.92
CA PHE A 47 12.86 1.63 -13.06
C PHE A 47 12.52 0.72 -14.26
N GLU A 48 12.20 1.35 -15.39
CA GLU A 48 11.72 0.70 -16.63
C GLU A 48 12.79 -0.12 -17.38
N GLU A 49 14.07 0.19 -17.17
CA GLU A 49 15.16 -0.45 -17.90
C GLU A 49 15.85 -1.50 -17.05
N ARG A 50 16.05 -2.70 -17.63
CA ARG A 50 16.84 -3.75 -17.01
C ARG A 50 18.21 -3.21 -16.60
N ASN A 51 18.52 -3.26 -15.31
CA ASN A 51 19.77 -2.67 -14.83
C ASN A 51 20.52 -3.56 -13.84
N THR A 52 21.76 -3.88 -14.19
CA THR A 52 22.71 -4.63 -13.34
C THR A 52 23.99 -3.83 -13.08
N ALA A 53 23.99 -2.52 -13.36
CA ALA A 53 25.18 -1.69 -13.39
C ALA A 53 25.57 -1.09 -12.02
N GLY A 54 24.83 -1.41 -10.96
CA GLY A 54 25.08 -0.88 -9.61
C GLY A 54 24.83 0.63 -9.53
N ILE A 55 23.71 1.10 -10.08
CA ILE A 55 23.30 2.51 -9.97
C ILE A 55 22.82 2.76 -8.52
N PRO A 56 23.33 3.80 -7.82
CA PRO A 56 22.95 4.13 -6.44
C PRO A 56 21.44 4.13 -6.20
N GLU A 57 20.66 4.74 -7.10
CA GLU A 57 19.20 4.81 -6.99
C GLU A 57 18.48 3.44 -6.99
N ILE A 58 19.11 2.38 -7.47
CA ILE A 58 18.58 0.99 -7.50
C ILE A 58 19.17 0.13 -6.37
N ILE A 59 20.46 0.32 -6.05
CA ILE A 59 21.17 -0.47 -5.02
C ILE A 59 20.98 0.08 -3.61
N ASP A 60 20.67 1.36 -3.44
CA ASP A 60 20.56 1.99 -2.12
C ASP A 60 19.22 1.65 -1.45
N THR A 61 18.23 1.17 -2.22
CA THR A 61 16.88 0.85 -1.76
C THR A 61 16.47 -0.59 -2.08
N GLY A 62 17.35 -1.43 -2.61
CA GLY A 62 16.94 -2.77 -3.05
C GLY A 62 18.03 -3.55 -3.78
N GLY A 63 17.60 -4.41 -4.70
CA GLY A 63 18.46 -5.25 -5.52
C GLY A 63 18.10 -6.74 -5.47
N GLN A 64 19.08 -7.57 -5.80
CA GLN A 64 18.94 -9.03 -5.86
C GLN A 64 19.67 -9.71 -4.70
N PHE A 65 19.00 -10.65 -4.04
CA PHE A 65 19.57 -11.51 -3.00
C PHE A 65 19.39 -12.97 -3.41
N VAL A 66 20.48 -13.72 -3.52
CA VAL A 66 20.47 -15.09 -4.06
C VAL A 66 21.03 -16.09 -3.05
N ILE A 67 20.39 -17.24 -2.94
CA ILE A 67 20.93 -18.43 -2.28
C ILE A 67 20.72 -19.67 -3.17
N ALA A 68 21.80 -20.36 -3.51
CA ALA A 68 21.77 -21.65 -4.19
C ALA A 68 21.52 -22.79 -3.21
N ALA A 69 21.05 -23.93 -3.71
CA ALA A 69 20.75 -25.11 -2.89
C ALA A 69 22.00 -25.65 -2.15
N ASN A 70 23.22 -25.39 -2.67
CA ASN A 70 24.49 -25.66 -2.00
C ASN A 70 25.00 -24.53 -1.07
N ASN A 71 24.16 -23.53 -0.78
CA ASN A 71 24.45 -22.32 0.01
C ASN A 71 25.47 -21.35 -0.61
N ALA A 72 25.82 -21.48 -1.90
CA ALA A 72 26.48 -20.37 -2.60
C ALA A 72 25.53 -19.16 -2.66
N ARG A 73 26.05 -17.94 -2.49
CA ARG A 73 25.24 -16.72 -2.41
C ARG A 73 25.72 -15.63 -3.36
N ARG A 74 24.84 -14.67 -3.63
CA ARG A 74 25.14 -13.45 -4.38
C ARG A 74 24.21 -12.32 -3.95
N ASP A 75 24.78 -11.13 -3.81
CA ASP A 75 24.11 -9.90 -3.37
C ASP A 75 24.75 -8.64 -3.93
N LYS A 76 25.59 -8.81 -4.96
CA LYS A 76 26.30 -7.72 -5.61
C LYS A 76 25.38 -6.67 -6.23
N GLU A 77 24.27 -7.13 -6.79
CA GLU A 77 23.22 -6.29 -7.34
C GLU A 77 22.37 -5.59 -6.26
N ALA A 78 22.58 -5.91 -4.98
CA ALA A 78 22.01 -5.21 -3.83
C ALA A 78 23.04 -4.31 -3.09
N GLY A 79 24.18 -4.02 -3.72
CA GLY A 79 25.19 -3.10 -3.17
C GLY A 79 26.15 -3.72 -2.15
N ASP A 80 26.38 -5.03 -2.20
CA ASP A 80 27.27 -5.79 -1.30
C ASP A 80 26.93 -5.63 0.21
N PRO A 81 25.67 -5.84 0.64
CA PRO A 81 25.28 -5.77 2.05
C PRO A 81 25.97 -6.86 2.88
N SER A 82 26.21 -6.62 4.18
CA SER A 82 26.90 -7.61 5.00
C SER A 82 26.08 -8.89 5.22
N PHE A 83 26.70 -10.05 5.01
CA PHE A 83 26.05 -11.37 5.15
C PHE A 83 26.33 -12.05 6.50
N GLY A 84 25.29 -12.58 7.13
CA GLY A 84 25.38 -13.38 8.36
C GLY A 84 24.13 -13.28 9.25
N GLU A 85 23.96 -14.22 10.18
CA GLU A 85 22.78 -14.31 11.06
C GLU A 85 22.40 -13.01 11.77
N ASN A 86 23.37 -12.12 12.03
CA ASN A 86 23.18 -10.83 12.70
C ASN A 86 23.68 -9.64 11.85
N ALA A 87 23.82 -9.82 10.53
CA ALA A 87 24.36 -8.83 9.61
C ALA A 87 23.22 -8.03 8.93
N ASP A 88 23.46 -7.43 7.77
CA ASP A 88 22.41 -6.75 7.00
C ASP A 88 21.41 -7.75 6.41
N TRP A 89 21.89 -8.91 5.96
CA TRP A 89 21.03 -9.99 5.49
C TRP A 89 21.62 -11.36 5.81
N TYR A 90 20.79 -12.39 5.74
CA TYR A 90 21.17 -13.78 5.87
C TYR A 90 20.26 -14.65 5.03
N ALA A 91 20.81 -15.74 4.49
CA ALA A 91 20.02 -16.76 3.85
C ALA A 91 20.64 -18.13 4.07
N LYS A 92 19.80 -19.16 3.98
CA LYS A 92 20.24 -20.55 4.09
C LYS A 92 19.34 -21.45 3.26
N ALA A 93 19.96 -22.39 2.56
CA ALA A 93 19.26 -23.44 1.84
C ALA A 93 19.51 -24.82 2.49
N GLU A 94 18.47 -25.65 2.53
CA GLU A 94 18.55 -27.04 2.98
C GLU A 94 17.88 -27.97 1.96
N ILE A 95 18.63 -28.97 1.50
CA ILE A 95 18.11 -30.01 0.61
C ILE A 95 17.07 -30.85 1.35
N THR A 96 15.95 -31.12 0.69
CA THR A 96 14.89 -32.00 1.16
C THR A 96 14.78 -33.24 0.27
N ASP A 97 13.90 -34.17 0.63
CA ASP A 97 13.64 -35.36 -0.18
C ASP A 97 13.01 -35.03 -1.55
N ASN A 98 12.42 -33.84 -1.72
CA ASN A 98 11.66 -33.43 -2.91
C ASN A 98 12.22 -32.16 -3.58
N GLY A 99 13.42 -31.71 -3.21
CA GLY A 99 14.00 -30.45 -3.68
C GLY A 99 14.79 -29.76 -2.58
N TYR A 100 14.44 -28.53 -2.23
CA TYR A 100 15.11 -27.77 -1.18
C TYR A 100 14.23 -26.64 -0.61
N VAL A 101 14.58 -26.14 0.57
CA VAL A 101 13.97 -24.94 1.17
C VAL A 101 15.03 -23.87 1.28
N ALA A 102 14.71 -22.65 0.88
CA ALA A 102 15.53 -21.46 1.07
C ALA A 102 14.84 -20.48 2.02
N GLU A 103 15.54 -20.05 3.06
CA GLU A 103 15.07 -19.04 4.01
C GLU A 103 15.93 -17.79 3.92
N PHE A 104 15.31 -16.62 3.99
CA PHE A 104 15.94 -15.31 3.93
C PHE A 104 15.52 -14.45 5.13
N ARG A 105 16.46 -13.67 5.63
CA ARG A 105 16.23 -12.49 6.48
C ARG A 105 16.95 -11.32 5.84
N ILE A 106 16.22 -10.27 5.49
CA ILE A 106 16.76 -9.06 4.86
C ILE A 106 16.40 -7.86 5.72
N SER A 107 17.38 -7.08 6.19
CA SER A 107 17.12 -5.89 6.99
C SER A 107 16.31 -4.87 6.17
N LEU A 108 15.25 -4.32 6.76
CA LEU A 108 14.51 -3.22 6.13
C LEU A 108 15.43 -2.03 5.84
N ALA A 109 16.47 -1.81 6.66
CA ALA A 109 17.39 -0.70 6.48
C ALA A 109 18.21 -0.76 5.18
N VAL A 110 18.43 -1.96 4.60
CA VAL A 110 19.16 -2.10 3.33
C VAL A 110 18.26 -2.07 2.10
N ILE A 111 16.94 -2.00 2.30
CA ILE A 111 15.95 -1.90 1.22
C ILE A 111 15.17 -0.58 1.31
N GLY A 112 15.83 0.51 1.71
CA GLY A 112 15.19 1.83 1.80
C GLY A 112 14.38 2.11 3.08
N ASN A 113 14.33 1.15 4.02
CA ASN A 113 13.61 1.23 5.29
C ASN A 113 12.11 1.55 5.11
N PRO A 114 11.37 0.74 4.32
CA PRO A 114 9.96 0.97 4.07
C PRO A 114 9.16 0.91 5.38
N GLN A 115 8.18 1.79 5.50
CA GLN A 115 7.32 1.93 6.66
C GLN A 115 6.01 1.15 6.49
N PRO A 116 5.32 0.81 7.60
CA PRO A 116 3.99 0.23 7.52
C PRO A 116 3.03 1.02 6.63
N GLY A 117 2.39 0.34 5.68
CA GLY A 117 1.48 0.88 4.68
C GLY A 117 2.11 1.17 3.32
N GLU A 118 3.45 1.24 3.25
CA GLU A 118 4.16 1.44 1.99
C GLU A 118 4.18 0.15 1.17
N ALA A 119 4.19 0.31 -0.16
CA ALA A 119 4.41 -0.79 -1.09
C ALA A 119 5.86 -0.73 -1.55
N ILE A 120 6.48 -1.90 -1.72
CA ILE A 120 7.76 -2.08 -2.40
C ILE A 120 7.56 -2.95 -3.63
N GLY A 121 8.36 -2.74 -4.66
CA GLY A 121 8.46 -3.69 -5.76
C GLY A 121 9.14 -4.97 -5.26
N PHE A 122 8.56 -6.12 -5.56
CA PHE A 122 9.01 -7.40 -5.04
C PHE A 122 8.84 -8.52 -6.07
N SER A 123 9.86 -9.37 -6.20
CA SER A 123 9.74 -10.62 -6.94
C SER A 123 10.61 -11.73 -6.36
N VAL A 124 10.23 -12.97 -6.67
CA VAL A 124 11.00 -14.18 -6.33
C VAL A 124 11.19 -14.98 -7.60
N GLY A 125 12.44 -15.29 -7.92
CA GLY A 125 12.84 -16.19 -8.99
C GLY A 125 13.35 -17.52 -8.42
N VAL A 126 13.02 -18.63 -9.08
CA VAL A 126 13.63 -19.93 -8.80
C VAL A 126 14.30 -20.44 -10.07
N ASN A 127 15.61 -20.56 -10.02
CA ASN A 127 16.39 -21.16 -11.10
C ASN A 127 16.35 -22.68 -10.98
N ASP A 128 16.22 -23.29 -12.15
CA ASP A 128 16.18 -24.73 -12.36
C ASP A 128 17.32 -25.10 -13.32
N ASP A 129 18.28 -25.86 -12.81
CA ASP A 129 19.38 -26.43 -13.59
C ASP A 129 19.28 -27.95 -13.69
N ASP A 130 18.90 -28.40 -14.89
CA ASP A 130 18.88 -29.82 -15.27
C ASP A 130 20.09 -30.19 -16.16
N GLN A 131 21.19 -29.41 -16.10
CA GLN A 131 22.39 -29.42 -16.96
C GLN A 131 22.15 -29.09 -18.45
N SER A 132 21.08 -29.64 -19.02
CA SER A 132 20.75 -29.57 -20.46
C SER A 132 19.62 -28.58 -20.76
N SER A 133 18.85 -28.18 -19.75
CA SER A 133 17.92 -27.06 -19.82
C SER A 133 18.05 -26.21 -18.57
N ARG A 134 18.13 -24.90 -18.76
CA ARG A 134 18.10 -23.91 -17.69
C ARG A 134 16.83 -23.11 -17.82
N ARG A 135 16.09 -23.01 -16.73
CA ARG A 135 14.85 -22.22 -16.67
C ARG A 135 14.84 -21.43 -15.39
N GLN A 136 14.06 -20.37 -15.40
CA GLN A 136 13.72 -19.63 -14.21
C GLN A 136 12.22 -19.48 -14.18
N ILE A 137 11.60 -19.81 -13.06
CA ILE A 137 10.22 -19.43 -12.78
C ILE A 137 10.25 -18.16 -11.94
N MET A 138 9.45 -17.18 -12.32
CA MET A 138 9.29 -15.91 -11.60
C MET A 138 7.91 -15.87 -10.96
N TRP A 139 7.82 -15.32 -9.74
CA TRP A 139 6.52 -15.02 -9.13
C TRP A 139 5.77 -13.98 -9.97
N ALA A 140 6.44 -12.86 -10.27
CA ALA A 140 5.96 -11.80 -11.15
C ALA A 140 7.13 -11.11 -11.87
N GLY A 141 6.85 -10.50 -13.01
CA GLY A 141 7.83 -9.67 -13.72
C GLY A 141 9.02 -10.41 -14.33
N SER A 142 10.07 -9.63 -14.61
CA SER A 142 11.31 -10.06 -15.24
C SER A 142 12.53 -9.68 -14.40
N PRO A 143 13.57 -10.53 -14.30
CA PRO A 143 14.78 -10.24 -13.52
C PRO A 143 15.40 -8.88 -13.85
N HIS A 144 15.67 -8.09 -12.81
CA HIS A 144 16.30 -6.77 -12.86
C HIS A 144 15.52 -5.70 -13.62
N ASN A 145 14.21 -5.89 -13.85
CA ASN A 145 13.33 -4.88 -14.42
C ASN A 145 12.24 -4.53 -13.40
N GLU A 146 12.49 -3.51 -12.60
CA GLU A 146 11.70 -3.18 -11.41
C GLU A 146 10.27 -2.77 -11.75
N ALA A 147 10.07 -2.07 -12.87
CA ALA A 147 8.74 -1.71 -13.37
C ALA A 147 7.80 -2.91 -13.60
N THR A 148 8.35 -4.14 -13.65
CA THR A 148 7.58 -5.36 -13.85
C THR A 148 7.32 -6.16 -12.57
N TYR A 149 7.90 -5.76 -11.44
CA TYR A 149 7.72 -6.47 -10.17
C TYR A 149 6.30 -6.33 -9.63
N GLY A 150 5.90 -7.29 -8.80
CA GLY A 150 4.64 -7.19 -8.06
C GLY A 150 4.79 -6.29 -6.84
N ASN A 151 3.68 -5.84 -6.26
CA ASN A 151 3.70 -5.02 -5.04
C ASN A 151 3.65 -5.90 -3.79
N LEU A 152 4.60 -5.69 -2.87
CA LEU A 152 4.52 -6.21 -1.50
C LEU A 152 4.22 -5.05 -0.54
N PHE A 153 3.11 -5.14 0.19
CA PHE A 153 2.78 -4.16 1.23
C PHE A 153 3.47 -4.49 2.55
N ILE A 154 4.18 -3.53 3.11
CA ILE A 154 4.79 -3.65 4.42
C ILE A 154 3.73 -3.35 5.47
N GLY A 155 3.24 -4.37 6.19
CA GLY A 155 2.22 -4.19 7.21
C GLY A 155 0.89 -3.60 6.69
N GLU A 156 0.13 -2.98 7.59
CA GLU A 156 -1.19 -2.44 7.28
C GLU A 156 -1.14 -1.01 6.71
N ARG A 157 -1.93 -0.77 5.67
CA ARG A 157 -2.20 0.57 5.14
C ARG A 157 -3.14 1.35 6.04
N THR A 158 -2.79 2.58 6.39
CA THR A 158 -3.65 3.47 7.18
C THR A 158 -3.85 4.80 6.48
N TYR A 159 -5.09 5.27 6.44
CA TYR A 159 -5.45 6.61 6.00
C TYR A 159 -6.12 7.39 7.14
N THR A 160 -5.70 8.62 7.39
CA THR A 160 -6.38 9.50 8.37
C THR A 160 -7.18 10.57 7.63
N ALA A 161 -8.50 10.43 7.63
CA ALA A 161 -9.40 11.41 7.03
C ALA A 161 -9.54 12.64 7.93
N PRO A 162 -9.14 13.85 7.51
CA PRO A 162 -9.31 15.04 8.34
C PRO A 162 -10.77 15.45 8.43
N LYS A 163 -11.09 16.14 9.51
CA LYS A 163 -12.40 16.77 9.67
C LYS A 163 -12.47 18.07 8.88
N THR A 164 -13.50 18.26 8.07
CA THR A 164 -13.70 19.45 7.22
C THR A 164 -15.16 19.93 7.26
N SER A 165 -15.47 20.99 6.52
CA SER A 165 -16.85 21.32 6.15
C SER A 165 -17.39 20.31 5.13
N THR A 166 -18.70 20.10 5.14
CA THR A 166 -19.40 19.22 4.19
C THR A 166 -19.10 19.56 2.72
N PRO A 167 -18.56 18.60 1.93
CA PRO A 167 -18.46 18.70 0.48
C PRO A 167 -19.83 18.84 -0.21
N SER A 168 -19.85 19.35 -1.44
CA SER A 168 -21.08 19.66 -2.16
C SER A 168 -21.82 18.45 -2.72
N LEU A 169 -21.12 17.32 -2.93
CA LEU A 169 -21.68 16.06 -3.44
C LEU A 169 -22.44 16.26 -4.76
N ASP A 170 -21.76 16.78 -5.76
CA ASP A 170 -22.27 16.98 -7.12
C ASP A 170 -21.57 16.10 -8.16
N GLY A 171 -20.65 15.24 -7.72
CA GLY A 171 -19.91 14.30 -8.56
C GLY A 171 -18.68 14.93 -9.20
N LYS A 172 -18.27 16.12 -8.74
CA LYS A 172 -17.06 16.80 -9.22
C LYS A 172 -16.13 17.07 -8.06
N ILE A 173 -14.87 16.69 -8.23
CA ILE A 173 -13.85 16.92 -7.21
C ILE A 173 -13.32 18.34 -7.36
N GLU A 174 -13.70 19.21 -6.43
CA GLU A 174 -13.16 20.56 -6.33
C GLU A 174 -12.04 20.62 -5.29
N ALA A 175 -10.92 21.26 -5.62
CA ALA A 175 -9.72 21.26 -4.79
C ALA A 175 -9.96 21.71 -3.34
N MET A 176 -10.86 22.68 -3.12
CA MET A 176 -11.17 23.21 -1.79
C MET A 176 -11.94 22.24 -0.89
N GLU A 177 -12.66 21.26 -1.45
CA GLU A 177 -13.46 20.32 -0.66
C GLU A 177 -12.59 19.30 0.08
N TYR A 178 -11.42 18.97 -0.51
CA TYR A 178 -10.51 17.94 -0.04
C TYR A 178 -9.09 18.49 0.24
N GLU A 179 -8.90 19.81 0.30
CA GLU A 179 -7.56 20.45 0.44
C GLU A 179 -6.78 20.00 1.69
N ALA A 180 -7.49 19.61 2.75
CA ALA A 180 -6.87 19.12 3.98
C ALA A 180 -6.42 17.65 3.89
N ALA A 181 -6.94 16.89 2.93
CA ALA A 181 -6.70 15.46 2.79
C ALA A 181 -5.45 15.19 1.95
N ILE A 182 -4.68 14.16 2.35
CA ILE A 182 -3.55 13.66 1.56
C ILE A 182 -4.12 12.78 0.45
N PRO A 183 -3.63 12.88 -0.81
CA PRO A 183 -4.10 12.02 -1.88
C PRO A 183 -3.74 10.54 -1.62
N ILE A 184 -4.70 9.66 -1.88
CA ILE A 184 -4.48 8.24 -2.16
C ILE A 184 -4.17 8.15 -3.64
N VAL A 185 -2.98 7.69 -4.01
CA VAL A 185 -2.62 7.43 -5.41
C VAL A 185 -2.64 5.92 -5.61
N LEU A 186 -3.52 5.46 -6.49
CA LEU A 186 -3.75 4.07 -6.79
C LEU A 186 -3.48 3.81 -8.27
N ASN A 187 -2.46 3.00 -8.56
CA ASN A 187 -2.09 2.56 -9.91
C ASN A 187 -1.48 1.16 -9.81
N GLN A 188 -0.94 0.66 -10.93
CA GLN A 188 -0.35 -0.67 -10.98
C GLN A 188 0.82 -0.91 -10.00
N HIS A 189 1.50 0.15 -9.57
CA HIS A 189 2.65 0.11 -8.67
C HIS A 189 2.28 0.39 -7.21
N THR A 190 1.11 0.96 -6.95
CA THR A 190 0.69 1.29 -5.59
C THR A 190 -0.50 0.49 -5.13
N GLY A 191 -1.19 -0.24 -6.01
CA GLY A 191 -2.36 -1.04 -5.67
C GLY A 191 -2.12 -2.55 -5.71
N SER A 192 -3.15 -3.29 -5.32
CA SER A 192 -3.20 -4.75 -5.49
C SER A 192 -4.20 -5.10 -6.57
N TYR A 193 -3.77 -5.81 -7.60
CA TYR A 193 -4.70 -6.36 -8.58
C TYR A 193 -5.38 -7.62 -8.07
N HIS A 194 -6.66 -7.71 -8.35
CA HIS A 194 -7.42 -8.94 -8.28
C HIS A 194 -7.95 -9.25 -9.68
N ILE A 195 -7.21 -10.08 -10.40
CA ILE A 195 -7.60 -10.59 -11.71
C ILE A 195 -8.31 -11.95 -11.57
N GLY A 196 -9.38 -12.16 -12.35
CA GLY A 196 -10.08 -13.45 -12.35
C GLY A 196 -9.28 -14.54 -13.06
N VAL A 197 -8.82 -14.25 -14.28
CA VAL A 197 -7.96 -15.05 -15.17
C VAL A 197 -7.37 -14.11 -16.22
N GLY A 198 -6.08 -14.23 -16.61
CA GLY A 198 -5.55 -13.37 -17.69
C GLY A 198 -4.07 -13.05 -17.59
N ASN A 199 -3.64 -12.17 -18.49
CA ASN A 199 -2.30 -11.57 -18.55
C ASN A 199 -2.31 -10.26 -17.74
N ASP A 200 -1.26 -10.02 -16.95
CA ASP A 200 -1.05 -8.78 -16.19
C ASP A 200 -0.27 -7.74 -17.04
N GLU A 201 -0.46 -7.74 -18.36
CA GLU A 201 0.08 -6.69 -19.23
C GLU A 201 -0.87 -5.51 -19.19
N TRP A 202 -0.45 -4.46 -18.48
CA TRP A 202 -1.22 -3.23 -18.28
C TRP A 202 -0.59 -2.09 -19.09
N GLU A 203 -1.41 -1.33 -19.82
CA GLU A 203 -0.92 -0.10 -20.45
C GLU A 203 -0.85 1.01 -19.41
N ASP A 204 0.33 1.64 -19.30
CA ASP A 204 0.53 2.78 -18.41
C ASP A 204 -0.49 3.89 -18.70
N GLY A 205 -1.26 4.25 -17.68
CA GLY A 205 -2.23 5.34 -17.75
C GLY A 205 -3.66 4.93 -18.10
N ASP A 206 -3.90 3.64 -18.34
CA ASP A 206 -5.23 3.10 -18.65
C ASP A 206 -6.09 2.91 -17.38
N HIS A 207 -5.51 2.36 -16.29
CA HIS A 207 -6.28 2.04 -15.08
C HIS A 207 -5.69 2.61 -13.80
N SER A 208 -6.15 3.78 -13.36
CA SER A 208 -5.65 4.39 -12.11
C SER A 208 -6.67 5.28 -11.43
N LEU A 209 -6.46 5.56 -10.14
CA LEU A 209 -7.33 6.38 -9.33
C LEU A 209 -6.52 7.30 -8.42
N THR A 210 -6.95 8.55 -8.30
CA THR A 210 -6.55 9.43 -7.20
C THR A 210 -7.76 9.70 -6.31
N GLY A 211 -7.58 9.54 -5.00
CA GLY A 211 -8.66 9.65 -4.03
C GLY A 211 -8.34 10.52 -2.83
N TRP A 212 -9.37 11.05 -2.18
CA TRP A 212 -9.27 11.81 -0.94
C TRP A 212 -10.43 11.45 -0.04
N ILE A 213 -10.18 11.38 1.27
CA ILE A 213 -11.21 11.08 2.24
C ILE A 213 -11.22 12.18 3.29
N VAL A 214 -12.39 12.78 3.51
CA VAL A 214 -12.62 13.75 4.59
C VAL A 214 -13.86 13.33 5.36
N HIS A 215 -14.13 13.97 6.49
CA HIS A 215 -15.38 13.75 7.20
C HIS A 215 -15.87 15.02 7.88
N ASP A 216 -17.16 15.08 8.22
CA ASP A 216 -17.71 16.12 9.07
C ASP A 216 -18.24 15.52 10.38
N GLU A 217 -19.20 16.19 11.03
CA GLU A 217 -19.85 15.69 12.25
C GLU A 217 -20.72 14.45 12.03
N THR A 218 -21.24 14.26 10.81
CA THR A 218 -22.32 13.32 10.50
C THR A 218 -21.95 12.27 9.46
N SER A 219 -21.00 12.58 8.58
CA SER A 219 -20.71 11.75 7.42
C SER A 219 -19.21 11.66 7.13
N ILE A 220 -18.83 10.59 6.45
CA ILE A 220 -17.54 10.39 5.77
C ILE A 220 -17.78 10.68 4.28
N TYR A 221 -16.82 11.34 3.63
CA TYR A 221 -16.86 11.69 2.22
C TYR A 221 -15.62 11.13 1.52
N VAL A 222 -15.82 10.48 0.38
CA VAL A 222 -14.73 9.92 -0.44
C VAL A 222 -14.84 10.53 -1.83
N GLY A 223 -13.88 11.36 -2.20
CA GLY A 223 -13.78 11.96 -3.53
C GLY A 223 -12.72 11.23 -4.36
N LEU A 224 -13.06 10.84 -5.59
CA LEU A 224 -12.23 9.97 -6.42
C LEU A 224 -12.23 10.45 -7.87
N VAL A 225 -11.06 10.45 -8.49
CA VAL A 225 -10.88 10.68 -9.93
C VAL A 225 -10.22 9.44 -10.50
N ALA A 226 -10.94 8.73 -11.36
CA ALA A 226 -10.45 7.58 -12.10
C ALA A 226 -9.97 8.01 -13.49
N LYS A 227 -8.87 7.41 -13.93
CA LYS A 227 -8.42 7.42 -15.31
C LYS A 227 -8.73 6.08 -15.94
N ASP A 228 -9.25 6.15 -17.15
CA ASP A 228 -9.85 5.04 -17.89
C ASP A 228 -9.94 5.43 -19.37
N ASP A 229 -9.39 4.61 -20.27
CA ASP A 229 -9.38 4.91 -21.69
C ASP A 229 -10.73 4.59 -22.39
N ILE A 230 -11.50 3.63 -21.85
CA ILE A 230 -12.75 3.12 -22.40
C ILE A 230 -13.74 2.90 -21.26
N ILE A 231 -14.63 3.89 -21.08
CA ILE A 231 -15.71 3.78 -20.09
C ILE A 231 -16.85 2.89 -20.62
N SER A 232 -16.95 1.65 -20.12
CA SER A 232 -18.04 0.69 -20.31
C SER A 232 -19.01 0.64 -19.12
N THR A 233 -20.30 0.67 -19.44
CA THR A 233 -21.41 0.53 -18.49
C THR A 233 -22.54 -0.30 -19.09
N ASP A 234 -22.18 -1.46 -19.64
CA ASP A 234 -23.01 -2.28 -20.50
C ASP A 234 -23.74 -3.45 -19.79
N SER A 235 -23.34 -3.73 -18.55
CA SER A 235 -23.82 -4.85 -17.73
C SER A 235 -24.93 -4.45 -16.76
N ALA A 236 -24.82 -3.30 -16.08
CA ALA A 236 -25.87 -2.75 -15.23
C ALA A 236 -26.61 -1.60 -15.92
N ALA A 237 -27.95 -1.65 -15.92
CA ALA A 237 -28.77 -0.60 -16.51
C ALA A 237 -28.60 0.74 -15.77
N MET A 238 -28.69 1.84 -16.51
CA MET A 238 -28.57 3.20 -15.98
C MET A 238 -29.47 3.44 -14.75
N ASN A 239 -28.87 3.95 -13.66
CA ASN A 239 -29.51 4.18 -12.36
C ASN A 239 -30.14 2.94 -11.68
N SER A 240 -29.81 1.73 -12.13
CA SER A 240 -30.27 0.49 -11.51
C SER A 240 -29.68 0.29 -10.11
N GLU A 241 -30.24 -0.67 -9.39
CA GLU A 241 -29.78 -1.10 -8.07
C GLU A 241 -29.58 -2.60 -8.09
N ASP A 242 -28.45 -3.06 -7.57
CA ASP A 242 -28.08 -4.46 -7.37
C ASP A 242 -28.00 -5.33 -8.63
N GLU A 243 -27.85 -4.70 -9.80
CA GLU A 243 -27.44 -5.39 -11.04
C GLU A 243 -25.92 -5.74 -11.00
N GLN A 244 -25.37 -6.19 -12.12
CA GLN A 244 -23.98 -6.66 -12.22
C GLN A 244 -22.97 -5.49 -12.33
N THR A 245 -23.06 -4.52 -11.41
CA THR A 245 -22.24 -3.29 -11.44
C THR A 245 -20.74 -3.54 -11.38
N TRP A 246 -20.31 -4.67 -10.81
CA TRP A 246 -18.89 -5.05 -10.74
C TRP A 246 -18.33 -5.59 -12.06
N LEU A 247 -19.18 -5.78 -13.08
CA LEU A 247 -18.73 -6.11 -14.43
C LEU A 247 -18.48 -4.87 -15.29
N ASP A 248 -19.04 -3.73 -14.90
CA ASP A 248 -18.83 -2.42 -15.52
C ASP A 248 -17.67 -1.68 -14.86
N ASP A 249 -17.20 -0.60 -15.51
CA ASP A 249 -16.38 0.39 -14.83
C ASP A 249 -17.11 0.93 -13.63
N SER A 250 -16.43 0.81 -12.49
CA SER A 250 -17.03 1.13 -11.23
C SER A 250 -16.01 1.30 -10.14
N ILE A 251 -16.40 2.07 -9.15
CA ILE A 251 -15.67 2.21 -7.90
C ILE A 251 -16.45 1.50 -6.81
N GLU A 252 -15.74 0.75 -5.98
CA GLU A 252 -16.26 0.07 -4.82
C GLU A 252 -15.60 0.60 -3.55
N ILE A 253 -16.41 0.90 -2.53
CA ILE A 253 -15.97 1.27 -1.19
C ILE A 253 -16.34 0.15 -0.23
N PHE A 254 -15.39 -0.28 0.60
CA PHE A 254 -15.63 -1.31 1.60
C PHE A 254 -15.39 -0.78 3.01
N PHE A 255 -16.27 -1.17 3.93
CA PHE A 255 -16.12 -0.91 5.36
C PHE A 255 -16.23 -2.20 6.18
N ASP A 256 -15.31 -2.34 7.12
CA ASP A 256 -15.46 -3.12 8.36
C ASP A 256 -15.57 -2.09 9.49
N ALA A 257 -16.80 -1.75 9.88
CA ALA A 257 -17.06 -0.57 10.70
C ALA A 257 -16.82 -0.82 12.20
N ASP A 258 -16.96 -2.07 12.65
CA ASP A 258 -16.63 -2.51 14.01
C ASP A 258 -15.16 -2.94 14.18
N ASP A 259 -14.39 -2.95 13.09
CA ASP A 259 -12.97 -3.30 13.07
C ASP A 259 -12.72 -4.72 13.60
N SER A 260 -13.67 -5.62 13.30
CA SER A 260 -13.61 -7.02 13.72
C SER A 260 -12.50 -7.80 13.02
N ASN A 261 -12.09 -7.37 11.82
CA ASN A 261 -11.12 -8.05 10.97
C ASN A 261 -11.53 -9.51 10.70
N ASP A 262 -12.82 -9.74 10.45
CA ASP A 262 -13.32 -11.08 10.20
C ASP A 262 -12.75 -11.65 8.88
N PRO A 263 -12.56 -12.98 8.80
CA PRO A 263 -12.01 -13.62 7.61
C PRO A 263 -12.89 -13.46 6.36
N GLN A 264 -14.16 -13.11 6.56
CA GLN A 264 -15.18 -12.90 5.56
C GLN A 264 -16.06 -11.74 6.00
N ARG A 265 -16.84 -11.17 5.07
CA ARG A 265 -17.78 -10.13 5.43
C ARG A 265 -18.79 -10.56 6.49
N ASN A 266 -19.12 -9.67 7.41
CA ASN A 266 -20.22 -9.87 8.34
C ASN A 266 -21.58 -9.72 7.63
N THR A 267 -22.41 -10.78 7.67
CA THR A 267 -23.74 -10.77 7.03
C THR A 267 -24.90 -10.48 7.99
N GLU A 268 -24.60 -10.34 9.29
CA GLU A 268 -25.57 -10.09 10.37
C GLU A 268 -25.57 -8.62 10.84
N SER A 269 -24.43 -7.93 10.72
CA SER A 269 -24.30 -6.49 10.95
C SER A 269 -24.93 -5.65 9.83
N LYS A 270 -25.34 -4.42 10.15
CA LYS A 270 -25.92 -3.50 9.18
C LYS A 270 -24.89 -2.43 8.82
N PHE A 271 -24.72 -2.16 7.52
CA PHE A 271 -23.86 -1.11 6.96
C PHE A 271 -22.35 -1.39 6.95
N GLU A 272 -21.94 -2.64 7.20
CA GLU A 272 -20.60 -3.18 6.92
C GLU A 272 -20.67 -3.94 5.60
N GLY A 273 -19.63 -3.85 4.78
CA GLY A 273 -19.60 -4.48 3.46
C GLY A 273 -19.27 -3.51 2.32
N GLN A 274 -19.86 -3.75 1.16
CA GLN A 274 -19.47 -3.15 -0.13
C GLN A 274 -20.52 -2.17 -0.64
N PHE A 275 -20.05 -1.06 -1.19
CA PHE A 275 -20.82 -0.03 -1.85
C PHE A 275 -20.23 0.25 -3.22
N VAL A 276 -20.97 -0.03 -4.29
CA VAL A 276 -20.49 0.13 -5.68
C VAL A 276 -21.26 1.26 -6.37
N PHE A 277 -20.57 2.03 -7.18
CA PHE A 277 -21.18 3.03 -8.06
C PHE A 277 -20.50 3.04 -9.43
N THR A 278 -21.31 3.18 -10.49
CA THR A 278 -20.85 3.19 -11.88
C THR A 278 -20.99 4.59 -12.50
N PRO A 279 -20.29 4.92 -13.60
CA PRO A 279 -20.46 6.17 -14.34
C PRO A 279 -21.89 6.41 -14.85
N ASN A 280 -22.68 5.36 -15.08
CA ASN A 280 -24.10 5.50 -15.50
C ASN A 280 -25.08 5.64 -14.31
N GLY A 281 -24.57 5.74 -13.08
CA GLY A 281 -25.33 5.91 -11.85
C GLY A 281 -25.99 4.63 -11.32
N ALA A 282 -25.70 3.47 -11.90
CA ALA A 282 -26.05 2.20 -11.29
C ALA A 282 -25.27 2.02 -9.99
N ARG A 283 -25.90 1.35 -9.03
CA ARG A 283 -25.34 1.15 -7.70
C ARG A 283 -25.57 -0.26 -7.18
N ARG A 284 -24.77 -0.65 -6.21
CA ARG A 284 -24.95 -1.90 -5.47
C ARG A 284 -24.54 -1.73 -4.02
N ASP A 285 -25.38 -2.19 -3.12
CA ASP A 285 -25.15 -2.17 -1.67
C ASP A 285 -25.83 -3.36 -0.97
N ASN A 286 -26.27 -4.36 -1.73
CA ASN A 286 -26.78 -5.62 -1.20
C ASN A 286 -25.82 -6.28 -0.19
N GLU A 287 -24.52 -6.16 -0.44
CA GLU A 287 -23.45 -6.64 0.44
C GLU A 287 -23.27 -5.81 1.72
N ALA A 288 -23.83 -4.59 1.77
CA ALA A 288 -23.92 -3.73 2.94
C ALA A 288 -25.30 -3.77 3.62
N ASN A 289 -26.13 -4.77 3.28
CA ASN A 289 -27.49 -4.98 3.77
C ASN A 289 -28.50 -3.90 3.29
N ASN A 290 -28.37 -3.47 2.03
CA ASN A 290 -29.31 -2.58 1.32
C ASN A 290 -29.73 -1.33 2.13
N PRO A 291 -28.77 -0.52 2.57
CA PRO A 291 -29.09 0.70 3.29
C PRO A 291 -29.81 1.73 2.42
N LYS A 292 -30.35 2.76 3.08
CA LYS A 292 -31.16 3.74 2.38
C LYS A 292 -30.28 4.64 1.51
N TRP A 293 -30.49 4.57 0.19
CA TRP A 293 -29.89 5.46 -0.79
C TRP A 293 -30.50 6.88 -0.81
N GLY A 294 -29.66 7.89 -0.95
CA GLY A 294 -30.04 9.28 -1.23
C GLY A 294 -29.19 10.31 -0.49
N LYS A 295 -29.13 11.55 -1.01
CA LYS A 295 -28.25 12.62 -0.48
C LYS A 295 -28.41 12.88 1.03
N ASP A 296 -29.62 12.74 1.55
CA ASP A 296 -29.94 12.89 2.99
C ASP A 296 -30.14 11.54 3.72
N ALA A 297 -29.77 10.42 3.10
CA ALA A 297 -29.97 9.07 3.61
C ALA A 297 -28.67 8.46 4.17
N ASP A 298 -28.65 7.13 4.29
CA ASP A 298 -27.55 6.38 4.90
C ASP A 298 -26.29 6.49 4.04
N TRP A 299 -26.43 6.39 2.72
CA TRP A 299 -25.35 6.69 1.78
C TRP A 299 -25.85 7.31 0.47
N PHE A 300 -24.92 7.92 -0.25
CA PHE A 300 -25.14 8.53 -1.55
C PHE A 300 -23.85 8.55 -2.35
N ALA A 301 -23.97 8.55 -3.67
CA ALA A 301 -22.86 8.89 -4.56
C ALA A 301 -23.35 9.69 -5.77
N ALA A 302 -22.45 10.49 -6.32
CA ALA A 302 -22.64 11.24 -7.56
C ALA A 302 -21.42 11.07 -8.46
N THR A 303 -21.62 11.13 -9.76
CA THR A 303 -20.58 10.93 -10.77
C THR A 303 -20.64 12.03 -11.83
N SER A 304 -19.51 12.33 -12.43
CA SER A 304 -19.37 13.18 -13.61
C SER A 304 -18.18 12.72 -14.45
N ASP A 305 -18.17 13.09 -15.72
CA ASP A 305 -16.99 12.90 -16.57
C ASP A 305 -15.80 13.70 -16.02
N SER A 306 -14.59 13.18 -16.23
CA SER A 306 -13.32 13.88 -16.03
C SER A 306 -12.57 14.02 -17.36
N GLU A 307 -11.38 14.64 -17.38
CA GLU A 307 -10.62 14.81 -18.64
C GLU A 307 -10.14 13.49 -19.23
N ASP A 308 -9.73 12.56 -18.36
CA ASP A 308 -9.09 11.29 -18.70
C ASP A 308 -9.91 10.07 -18.22
N GLY A 309 -11.22 10.23 -17.95
CA GLY A 309 -12.06 9.17 -17.40
C GLY A 309 -13.30 9.72 -16.69
N TYR A 310 -13.48 9.35 -15.42
CA TYR A 310 -14.64 9.76 -14.61
C TYR A 310 -14.23 10.14 -13.18
N GLN A 311 -15.14 10.77 -12.46
CA GLN A 311 -14.94 11.14 -11.07
C GLN A 311 -16.22 10.89 -10.27
N MET A 312 -16.05 10.52 -9.00
CA MET A 312 -17.13 10.16 -8.12
C MET A 312 -16.94 10.76 -6.73
N GLU A 313 -18.04 11.19 -6.14
CA GLU A 313 -18.12 11.56 -4.73
C GLU A 313 -19.06 10.62 -4.00
N PHE A 314 -18.60 9.99 -2.94
CA PHE A 314 -19.39 9.16 -2.04
C PHE A 314 -19.61 9.86 -0.71
N LYS A 315 -20.75 9.58 -0.09
CA LYS A 315 -21.10 9.99 1.27
C LYS A 315 -21.62 8.80 2.04
N PHE A 316 -21.09 8.59 3.23
CA PHE A 316 -21.52 7.56 4.17
C PHE A 316 -21.91 8.16 5.51
N SER A 317 -23.10 7.84 6.01
CA SER A 317 -23.56 8.27 7.32
C SER A 317 -22.76 7.56 8.41
N LYS A 318 -22.17 8.34 9.32
CA LYS A 318 -21.53 7.81 10.51
C LYS A 318 -22.51 7.07 11.43
N ALA A 319 -23.75 7.54 11.48
CA ALA A 319 -24.80 6.88 12.27
C ALA A 319 -25.15 5.50 11.69
N ALA A 320 -25.06 5.33 10.38
CA ALA A 320 -25.27 4.03 9.72
C ALA A 320 -24.04 3.12 9.90
N LEU A 321 -22.81 3.66 9.85
CA LEU A 321 -21.55 2.98 10.21
C LEU A 321 -21.42 2.81 11.73
N LEU A 322 -22.39 2.16 12.36
CA LEU A 322 -22.39 1.82 13.80
C LEU A 322 -22.19 3.01 14.77
N GLY A 323 -22.43 4.23 14.31
CA GLY A 323 -22.25 5.43 15.12
C GLY A 323 -20.80 5.84 15.31
N VAL A 324 -19.91 5.48 14.36
CA VAL A 324 -18.51 5.92 14.37
C VAL A 324 -18.39 7.44 14.50
N SER A 325 -17.28 7.88 15.06
CA SER A 325 -17.08 9.24 15.51
C SER A 325 -15.62 9.65 15.33
N GLN A 326 -15.34 10.92 15.56
CA GLN A 326 -13.98 11.43 15.46
C GLN A 326 -13.04 10.66 16.42
N GLY A 327 -11.94 10.16 15.89
CA GLY A 327 -10.94 9.35 16.60
C GLY A 327 -11.10 7.85 16.38
N ASP A 328 -12.24 7.40 15.85
CA ASP A 328 -12.49 5.98 15.60
C ASP A 328 -11.68 5.48 14.39
N ARG A 329 -11.40 4.18 14.41
CA ARG A 329 -10.71 3.41 13.38
C ARG A 329 -11.69 2.40 12.80
N LEU A 330 -11.68 2.23 11.49
CA LEU A 330 -12.51 1.30 10.74
C LEU A 330 -11.61 0.52 9.77
N GLY A 331 -11.92 -0.74 9.47
CA GLY A 331 -11.36 -1.41 8.31
C GLY A 331 -11.93 -0.80 7.02
N PHE A 332 -11.08 -0.61 6.01
CA PHE A 332 -11.41 0.16 4.81
C PHE A 332 -10.66 -0.32 3.57
N ASN A 333 -11.36 -0.34 2.43
CA ASN A 333 -10.76 -0.54 1.11
C ASN A 333 -11.48 0.29 0.03
N ILE A 334 -10.75 0.62 -1.02
CA ILE A 334 -11.26 1.18 -2.28
C ILE A 334 -10.87 0.20 -3.39
N ALA A 335 -11.80 -0.13 -4.27
CA ALA A 335 -11.50 -0.88 -5.48
C ALA A 335 -11.99 -0.15 -6.73
N LEU A 336 -11.23 -0.26 -7.82
CA LEU A 336 -11.54 0.27 -9.14
C LEU A 336 -11.64 -0.91 -10.11
N ASN A 337 -12.83 -1.14 -10.66
CA ASN A 337 -13.06 -2.14 -11.71
C ASN A 337 -12.80 -1.52 -13.09
N ASP A 338 -12.20 -2.31 -13.97
CA ASP A 338 -11.83 -2.00 -15.37
C ASP A 338 -12.65 -2.84 -16.34
N ASP A 339 -13.38 -2.26 -17.28
CA ASP A 339 -14.13 -2.91 -18.35
C ASP A 339 -14.10 -2.15 -19.69
N ASP A 340 -13.53 -2.75 -20.74
CA ASP A 340 -13.59 -2.19 -22.10
C ASP A 340 -14.78 -2.70 -22.96
N GLY A 341 -15.76 -3.36 -22.34
CA GLY A 341 -17.00 -3.80 -22.99
C GLY A 341 -17.12 -5.30 -23.30
N ASP A 342 -16.26 -6.13 -22.73
CA ASP A 342 -16.44 -7.60 -22.69
C ASP A 342 -16.66 -8.11 -21.24
N GLY A 343 -16.91 -7.18 -20.32
CA GLY A 343 -17.01 -7.38 -18.88
C GLY A 343 -15.66 -7.22 -18.18
N ARG A 344 -15.71 -6.97 -16.87
CA ARG A 344 -14.53 -6.64 -16.05
C ARG A 344 -13.27 -7.47 -16.35
N LYS A 345 -12.22 -6.77 -16.79
CA LYS A 345 -10.85 -7.25 -16.97
C LYS A 345 -10.10 -7.37 -15.64
N ALA A 346 -10.14 -6.30 -14.84
CA ALA A 346 -9.35 -6.18 -13.62
C ALA A 346 -10.10 -5.48 -12.50
N GLN A 347 -9.59 -5.66 -11.29
CA GLN A 347 -9.96 -4.86 -10.14
C GLN A 347 -8.70 -4.42 -9.39
N LEU A 348 -8.48 -3.12 -9.31
CA LEU A 348 -7.36 -2.52 -8.61
C LEU A 348 -7.78 -2.06 -7.22
N ASN A 349 -7.13 -2.58 -6.17
CA ASN A 349 -7.51 -2.36 -4.77
C ASN A 349 -6.48 -1.50 -4.04
N TRP A 350 -6.94 -0.60 -3.17
CA TRP A 350 -6.08 0.17 -2.26
C TRP A 350 -5.49 -0.71 -1.15
N ALA A 351 -6.29 -1.57 -0.51
CA ALA A 351 -5.82 -2.44 0.54
C ALA A 351 -6.69 -3.70 0.68
N GLY A 352 -6.06 -4.87 0.64
CA GLY A 352 -6.75 -6.13 0.85
C GLY A 352 -7.55 -6.62 -0.36
N ALA A 353 -8.36 -7.64 -0.10
CA ALA A 353 -9.18 -8.32 -1.10
C ALA A 353 -10.68 -8.14 -0.82
N PRO A 354 -11.53 -8.05 -1.86
CA PRO A 354 -12.97 -7.93 -1.69
C PRO A 354 -13.55 -9.01 -0.76
N HIS A 355 -14.45 -8.58 0.14
CA HIS A 355 -15.15 -9.43 1.10
C HIS A 355 -14.24 -10.21 2.07
N ARG A 356 -13.00 -9.77 2.27
CA ARG A 356 -12.05 -10.31 3.26
C ARG A 356 -11.63 -9.20 4.22
N GLU A 357 -12.45 -8.94 5.21
CA GLU A 357 -12.30 -7.78 6.12
C GLU A 357 -10.94 -7.77 6.83
N PHE A 358 -10.43 -8.93 7.25
CA PHE A 358 -9.10 -9.08 7.84
C PHE A 358 -7.92 -8.59 6.98
N SER A 359 -8.14 -8.35 5.69
CA SER A 359 -7.11 -7.89 4.75
C SER A 359 -7.20 -6.41 4.43
N TYR A 360 -8.27 -5.72 4.85
CA TYR A 360 -8.46 -4.30 4.61
C TYR A 360 -7.39 -3.45 5.29
N GLY A 361 -7.22 -2.23 4.78
CA GLY A 361 -6.47 -1.20 5.48
C GLY A 361 -7.32 -0.57 6.57
N ALA A 362 -6.80 0.48 7.20
CA ALA A 362 -7.47 1.23 8.24
C ALA A 362 -7.84 2.64 7.75
N LEU A 363 -9.08 3.04 7.99
CA LEU A 363 -9.51 4.44 7.95
C LEU A 363 -9.63 4.97 9.38
N VAL A 364 -8.92 6.06 9.69
CA VAL A 364 -9.01 6.78 10.95
C VAL A 364 -9.74 8.10 10.73
N LEU A 365 -10.75 8.38 11.55
CA LEU A 365 -11.48 9.64 11.52
C LEU A 365 -10.72 10.71 12.30
N GLY A 366 -9.89 11.48 11.60
CA GLY A 366 -8.99 12.47 12.16
C GLY A 366 -9.67 13.70 12.76
N ARG A 367 -8.87 14.58 13.35
CA ARG A 367 -9.36 15.90 13.78
C ARG A 367 -9.37 16.87 12.60
N GLU A 368 -9.95 18.05 12.83
CA GLU A 368 -9.76 19.17 11.92
C GLU A 368 -8.25 19.47 11.87
N LEU A 369 -7.68 19.32 10.68
CA LEU A 369 -6.38 19.92 10.41
C LEU A 369 -6.69 21.40 10.35
N GLY A 370 -6.27 22.15 11.37
CA GLY A 370 -6.43 23.59 11.35
C GLY A 370 -5.94 24.07 9.98
N SER A 371 -6.76 24.85 9.28
CA SER A 371 -6.27 25.61 8.14
C SER A 371 -4.95 26.20 8.60
N GLY A 372 -3.89 25.99 7.83
CA GLY A 372 -2.59 26.56 8.14
C GLY A 372 -2.77 28.06 8.24
N SER A 373 -3.09 28.54 9.44
CA SER A 373 -2.89 29.93 9.79
C SER A 373 -1.41 30.13 9.56
N GLU A 374 -1.02 31.29 9.05
CA GLU A 374 0.38 31.70 9.01
C GLU A 374 1.06 31.69 10.42
N ASP A 375 0.31 31.34 11.47
CA ASP A 375 0.73 31.14 12.86
C ASP A 375 0.81 29.67 13.31
N SER A 376 0.50 28.68 12.47
CA SER A 376 0.83 27.29 12.79
C SER A 376 2.35 27.14 12.74
N PRO A 377 3.01 26.69 13.83
CA PRO A 377 4.45 26.57 13.85
C PRO A 377 4.90 25.58 12.79
N GLU A 378 5.46 26.08 11.69
CA GLU A 378 6.15 25.23 10.71
C GLU A 378 7.34 24.59 11.42
N VAL A 379 7.30 23.28 11.62
CA VAL A 379 8.34 22.54 12.34
C VAL A 379 9.35 22.01 11.33
N GLN A 380 10.61 22.40 11.50
CA GLN A 380 11.74 21.88 10.74
C GLN A 380 12.62 21.03 11.66
N LEU A 381 12.98 19.84 11.19
CA LEU A 381 13.80 18.86 11.90
C LEU A 381 15.12 18.72 11.17
N THR A 382 16.24 19.05 11.81
CA THR A 382 17.58 18.81 11.28
C THR A 382 18.32 17.83 12.17
N ARG A 383 18.86 16.76 11.61
CA ARG A 383 19.69 15.82 12.37
C ARG A 383 21.09 16.41 12.59
N SER A 384 21.60 16.30 13.82
CA SER A 384 23.00 16.57 14.16
C SER A 384 23.73 15.27 14.53
N ALA A 385 25.03 15.36 14.80
CA ALA A 385 25.81 14.21 15.31
C ALA A 385 25.37 13.77 16.72
N GLU A 386 24.75 14.66 17.50
CA GLU A 386 24.45 14.45 18.91
C GLU A 386 22.93 14.39 19.20
N GLY A 387 22.08 14.73 18.22
CA GLY A 387 20.63 14.83 18.41
C GLY A 387 19.84 15.29 17.19
N ILE A 388 18.67 15.88 17.48
CA ILE A 388 17.80 16.54 16.50
C ILE A 388 17.67 18.01 16.89
N ILE A 389 17.95 18.90 15.95
CA ILE A 389 17.65 20.32 16.06
C ILE A 389 16.20 20.51 15.64
N LEU A 390 15.38 20.97 16.58
CA LEU A 390 13.96 21.26 16.37
C LEU A 390 13.78 22.77 16.22
N GLN A 391 13.45 23.20 15.01
CA GLN A 391 13.09 24.57 14.69
C GLN A 391 11.59 24.65 14.49
N TRP A 392 10.97 25.72 15.00
CA TRP A 392 9.58 26.03 14.71
C TRP A 392 9.38 27.52 14.42
N GLY A 393 8.48 27.83 13.49
CA GLY A 393 7.96 29.18 13.26
C GLY A 393 6.95 29.62 14.32
N GLY A 394 6.61 30.91 14.35
CA GLY A 394 5.52 31.44 15.20
C GLY A 394 5.79 31.48 16.72
N SER A 395 4.73 31.70 17.50
CA SER A 395 4.78 31.73 18.98
C SER A 395 4.26 30.41 19.55
N GLY A 396 5.17 29.46 19.82
CA GLY A 396 4.82 28.17 20.41
C GLY A 396 5.85 27.71 21.44
N SER A 397 5.40 26.90 22.40
CA SER A 397 6.20 26.28 23.44
C SER A 397 6.45 24.80 23.14
N LEU A 398 7.69 24.34 23.29
CA LEU A 398 8.00 22.92 23.14
C LEU A 398 7.50 22.14 24.36
N GLN A 399 6.78 21.05 24.11
CA GLN A 399 6.35 20.11 25.14
C GLN A 399 6.87 18.71 24.84
N THR A 400 7.02 17.90 25.89
CA THR A 400 7.47 16.51 25.82
C THR A 400 6.54 15.57 26.59
N ALA A 401 6.48 14.31 26.19
CA ALA A 401 5.74 13.25 26.84
C ALA A 401 6.44 11.88 26.70
N THR A 402 6.06 10.94 27.57
CA THR A 402 6.51 9.54 27.50
C THR A 402 5.61 8.65 26.62
N SER A 403 4.48 9.19 26.15
CA SER A 403 3.57 8.53 25.20
C SER A 403 2.97 9.58 24.26
N VAL A 404 2.53 9.16 23.06
CA VAL A 404 1.88 10.03 22.07
C VAL A 404 0.62 10.73 22.63
N ASN A 405 -0.04 10.13 23.63
CA ASN A 405 -1.25 10.66 24.26
C ASN A 405 -0.95 11.55 25.49
N GLY A 406 0.31 11.80 25.81
CA GLY A 406 0.72 12.59 26.98
C GLY A 406 1.02 11.73 28.23
N PRO A 407 0.96 12.31 29.45
CA PRO A 407 0.71 13.72 29.73
C PRO A 407 1.85 14.61 29.22
N TRP A 408 1.47 15.71 28.57
CA TRP A 408 2.42 16.66 27.99
C TRP A 408 2.94 17.64 29.04
N ARG A 409 4.24 17.90 29.01
CA ARG A 409 4.92 18.83 29.91
C ARG A 409 5.79 19.78 29.11
N GLU A 410 5.77 21.05 29.46
CA GLU A 410 6.62 22.07 28.83
C GLU A 410 8.10 21.77 29.08
N VAL A 411 8.90 21.84 28.01
CA VAL A 411 10.37 21.74 28.09
C VAL A 411 10.89 23.09 28.52
N THR A 412 11.25 23.19 29.81
CA THR A 412 11.66 24.46 30.42
C THR A 412 12.83 25.10 29.69
N GLY A 413 12.65 26.33 29.20
CA GLY A 413 13.70 27.13 28.56
C GLY A 413 13.99 26.76 27.11
N ALA A 414 13.21 25.85 26.49
CA ALA A 414 13.35 25.56 25.07
C ALA A 414 12.93 26.77 24.22
N VAL A 415 13.72 27.04 23.19
CA VAL A 415 13.46 28.06 22.16
C VAL A 415 13.65 27.41 20.79
N SER A 416 13.05 27.99 19.74
CA SER A 416 13.20 27.49 18.37
C SER A 416 14.68 27.36 17.99
N GLY A 417 15.07 26.20 17.45
CA GLY A 417 16.46 25.80 17.24
C GLY A 417 17.08 25.03 18.41
N VAL A 418 16.27 24.55 19.35
CA VAL A 418 16.73 23.68 20.45
C VAL A 418 17.24 22.36 19.91
N GLU A 419 18.39 21.92 20.42
CA GLU A 419 18.92 20.61 20.16
C GLU A 419 18.44 19.61 21.22
N ILE A 420 17.80 18.55 20.74
CA ILE A 420 17.32 17.43 21.54
C ILE A 420 18.29 16.27 21.36
N SER A 421 19.06 15.96 22.40
CA SER A 421 20.00 14.84 22.36
C SER A 421 19.29 13.50 22.22
N PHE A 422 19.88 12.57 21.46
CA PHE A 422 19.39 11.20 21.39
C PHE A 422 19.51 10.53 22.77
N THR A 423 18.36 10.30 23.42
CA THR A 423 18.30 9.60 24.70
C THR A 423 17.18 8.57 24.67
N GLY A 424 17.49 7.32 25.03
CA GLY A 424 16.52 6.22 25.00
C GLY A 424 16.20 5.71 23.58
N THR A 425 15.11 4.95 23.45
CA THR A 425 14.65 4.35 22.18
C THR A 425 13.64 5.21 21.44
N GLN A 426 12.91 6.09 22.14
CA GLN A 426 11.93 7.01 21.57
C GLN A 426 11.63 8.17 22.54
N ALA A 427 11.19 9.30 22.00
CA ALA A 427 10.68 10.45 22.75
C ALA A 427 9.61 11.17 21.94
N PHE A 428 8.61 11.75 22.61
CA PHE A 428 7.51 12.47 21.96
C PHE A 428 7.62 13.96 22.26
N TYR A 429 7.47 14.78 21.21
CA TYR A 429 7.48 16.22 21.28
C TYR A 429 6.31 16.82 20.52
N ARG A 430 5.85 17.99 20.96
CA ARG A 430 4.89 18.80 20.21
C ARG A 430 5.15 20.29 20.45
N ILE A 431 4.74 21.12 19.49
CA ILE A 431 4.65 22.57 19.68
C ILE A 431 3.21 22.91 20.04
N GLN A 432 3.02 23.73 21.08
CA GLN A 432 1.72 24.26 21.50
C GLN A 432 1.75 25.78 21.61
#